data_AF-A0A8X6LF27-F1
#
_entry.id   AF-A0A8X6LF27-F1
#
_cell.length_a   1.000
_cell.length_b   1.000
_cell.length_c   1.000
_cell.angle_alpha   90.00
_cell.angle_beta   90.00
_cell.angle_gamma   90.00
#
_symmetry.space_group_name_H-M   'P 1'
#
loop_
_entity.id
_entity.type
_entity.pdbx_description
1 polymer ?
#
loop_
_entity_poly.entity_id
_entity_poly.type
_entity_poly.pdbx_seq_one_letter_code
_entity_poly.pdbx_strand_id
1 'polypeptide(L)'
;MSNLYVLHEHAAGYSLFMADGSEEILPQVEESASKFKKFKAICQFVAFQPFKTGRDALENMNCVSEGILHSHLEEFLENAFPKKKKKNILGVAEPKIGSAISEKLGINCTTSQVVSELLRGIRNHFHKLVEGFEDENAANKALLGLGHSYSRARVKFNVSRIDNMIIQSISLVDQLDKDINTFSMRVR
;
A
#
# COMPACT_ATOMS: atom_id res chain seq x y z
N MET A 1 14.94 -25.47 -10.71
CA MET A 1 14.94 -24.04 -10.35
C MET A 1 13.71 -23.76 -9.51
N SER A 2 13.95 -23.29 -8.29
CA SER A 2 12.95 -22.69 -7.40
C SER A 2 12.77 -21.24 -7.84
N ASN A 3 11.54 -20.80 -8.05
CA ASN A 3 11.30 -19.40 -8.41
C ASN A 3 11.02 -18.60 -7.12
N LEU A 4 11.55 -17.38 -7.06
CA LEU A 4 11.24 -16.42 -6.01
C LEU A 4 10.02 -15.61 -6.43
N TYR A 5 9.01 -15.59 -5.57
CA TYR A 5 7.86 -14.70 -5.71
C TYR A 5 7.95 -13.63 -4.65
N VAL A 6 7.75 -12.37 -4.98
CA VAL A 6 7.83 -11.25 -4.04
C VAL A 6 6.43 -10.72 -3.80
N LEU A 7 5.98 -10.75 -2.54
CA LEU A 7 4.74 -10.15 -2.10
C LEU A 7 4.97 -8.66 -1.83
N HIS A 8 4.25 -7.81 -2.55
CA HIS A 8 4.26 -6.37 -2.34
C HIS A 8 2.87 -5.90 -1.90
N GLU A 9 2.84 -5.30 -0.71
CA GLU A 9 1.65 -4.77 -0.06
C GLU A 9 1.52 -3.29 -0.41
N HIS A 10 0.39 -2.90 -1.00
CA HIS A 10 0.14 -1.52 -1.42
C HIS A 10 -1.18 -1.02 -0.86
N ALA A 11 -1.35 0.30 -0.76
CA ALA A 11 -2.59 0.90 -0.25
C ALA A 11 -3.83 0.55 -1.06
N ALA A 12 -3.66 0.24 -2.35
CA ALA A 12 -4.75 -0.16 -3.22
C ALA A 12 -5.01 -1.68 -3.23
N GLY A 13 -4.11 -2.52 -2.71
CA GLY A 13 -4.25 -3.97 -2.77
C GLY A 13 -2.92 -4.73 -2.63
N TYR A 14 -3.01 -6.05 -2.77
CA TYR A 14 -1.86 -6.95 -2.77
C TYR A 14 -1.39 -7.26 -4.18
N SER A 15 -0.08 -7.28 -4.36
CA SER A 15 0.57 -7.60 -5.64
C SER A 15 1.59 -8.70 -5.46
N LEU A 16 1.65 -9.61 -6.44
CA LEU A 16 2.62 -10.69 -6.50
C LEU A 16 3.46 -10.55 -7.76
N PHE A 17 4.77 -10.60 -7.58
CA PHE A 17 5.74 -10.55 -8.66
C PHE A 17 6.61 -11.80 -8.64
N MET A 18 7.11 -12.22 -9.79
CA MET A 18 8.11 -13.27 -9.92
C MET A 18 9.45 -12.63 -10.27
N ALA A 19 10.50 -13.05 -9.58
CA ALA A 19 11.86 -12.60 -9.83
C ALA A 19 12.83 -13.78 -9.69
N ASP A 20 14.05 -13.58 -10.18
CA ASP A 20 15.16 -14.47 -9.83
C ASP A 20 15.69 -14.08 -8.44
N GLY A 21 15.91 -15.09 -7.61
CA GLY A 21 16.29 -14.94 -6.19
C GLY A 21 17.78 -15.12 -5.92
N SER A 22 18.61 -15.22 -6.96
CA SER A 22 20.06 -15.36 -6.82
C SER A 22 20.71 -14.07 -6.29
N GLU A 23 21.57 -14.21 -5.28
CA GLU A 23 22.28 -13.08 -4.64
C GLU A 23 23.22 -12.35 -5.61
N GLU A 24 23.65 -13.01 -6.68
CA GLU A 24 24.47 -12.44 -7.75
C GLU A 24 23.79 -11.27 -8.49
N ILE A 25 22.46 -11.19 -8.45
CA ILE A 25 21.69 -10.15 -9.15
C ILE A 25 21.64 -8.86 -8.33
N LEU A 26 21.96 -8.87 -7.04
CA LEU A 26 21.85 -7.70 -6.15
C LEU A 26 22.43 -6.39 -6.74
N PRO A 27 23.68 -6.33 -7.26
CA PRO A 27 24.20 -5.11 -7.90
C PRO A 27 23.44 -4.72 -9.18
N GLN A 28 22.91 -5.69 -9.94
CA GLN A 28 22.07 -5.42 -11.10
C GLN A 28 20.68 -4.91 -10.70
N VAL A 29 20.09 -5.43 -9.61
CA VAL A 29 18.81 -4.93 -9.07
C VAL A 29 18.98 -3.47 -8.63
N GLU A 30 20.07 -3.14 -7.94
CA GLU A 30 20.35 -1.78 -7.50
C GLU A 30 20.49 -0.80 -8.67
N GLU A 31 21.25 -1.16 -9.71
CA GLU A 31 21.41 -0.29 -10.90
C GLU A 31 20.13 -0.21 -11.74
N SER A 32 19.35 -1.29 -11.79
CA SER A 32 18.10 -1.36 -12.55
C SER A 32 16.93 -0.71 -11.83
N ALA A 33 16.98 -0.54 -10.51
CA ALA A 33 15.91 0.08 -9.71
C ALA A 33 15.55 1.50 -10.18
N SER A 34 16.46 2.22 -10.84
CA SER A 34 16.19 3.54 -11.43
C SER A 34 15.68 3.46 -12.87
N LYS A 35 15.93 2.36 -13.59
CA LYS A 35 15.64 2.20 -15.03
C LYS A 35 14.53 1.16 -15.26
N PHE A 36 13.31 1.64 -15.49
CA PHE A 36 12.10 0.79 -15.65
C PHE A 36 12.28 -0.40 -16.61
N LYS A 37 12.83 -0.17 -17.82
CA LYS A 37 12.99 -1.24 -18.83
C LYS A 37 13.89 -2.38 -18.34
N LYS A 38 14.97 -2.06 -17.61
CA LYS A 38 15.86 -3.08 -17.02
C LYS A 38 15.15 -3.79 -15.88
N PHE A 39 14.46 -3.05 -15.03
CA PHE A 39 13.74 -3.62 -13.88
C PHE A 39 12.63 -4.58 -14.28
N LYS A 40 11.84 -4.24 -15.31
CA LYS A 40 10.76 -5.10 -15.85
C LYS A 40 11.27 -6.44 -16.39
N ALA A 41 12.52 -6.51 -16.84
CA ALA A 41 13.12 -7.78 -17.29
C ALA A 41 13.46 -8.70 -16.10
N ILE A 42 13.79 -8.13 -14.95
CA ILE A 42 14.16 -8.85 -13.72
C ILE A 42 12.91 -9.25 -12.92
N CYS A 43 11.92 -8.37 -12.86
CA CYS A 43 10.72 -8.53 -12.06
C CYS A 43 9.48 -8.59 -12.96
N GLN A 44 8.86 -9.76 -13.02
CA GLN A 44 7.68 -10.03 -13.83
C GLN A 44 6.42 -9.96 -12.97
N PHE A 45 5.41 -9.22 -13.45
CA PHE A 45 4.11 -9.16 -12.81
C PHE A 45 3.38 -10.51 -12.91
N VAL A 46 2.76 -10.96 -11.82
CA VAL A 46 1.99 -12.21 -11.78
C VAL A 46 0.52 -11.94 -11.53
N ALA A 47 0.21 -11.24 -10.44
CA ALA A 47 -1.17 -10.99 -10.03
C ALA A 47 -1.30 -9.74 -9.17
N PHE A 48 -2.48 -9.13 -9.21
CA PHE A 48 -2.88 -8.03 -8.35
C PHE A 48 -4.32 -8.25 -7.86
N GLN A 49 -4.54 -8.04 -6.58
CA GLN A 49 -5.87 -8.09 -5.97
C GLN A 49 -6.16 -6.74 -5.28
N PRO A 50 -7.05 -5.91 -5.86
CA PRO A 50 -7.43 -4.64 -5.26
C PRO A 50 -8.31 -4.84 -4.02
N PHE A 51 -8.22 -3.90 -3.08
CA PHE A 51 -9.18 -3.80 -1.99
C PHE A 51 -10.52 -3.25 -2.50
N LYS A 52 -11.63 -3.81 -2.02
CA LYS A 52 -12.98 -3.40 -2.46
C LYS A 52 -13.38 -2.07 -1.84
N THR A 53 -13.07 -1.88 -0.55
CA THR A 53 -13.40 -0.64 0.18
C THR A 53 -12.21 -0.10 0.95
N GLY A 54 -12.25 1.20 1.28
CA GLY A 54 -11.24 1.83 2.14
C GLY A 54 -11.24 1.29 3.57
N ARG A 55 -12.34 0.68 4.04
CA ARG A 55 -12.39 0.01 5.34
C ARG A 55 -11.57 -1.27 5.29
N ASP A 56 -11.76 -2.08 4.26
CA ASP A 56 -10.98 -3.31 4.05
C ASP A 56 -9.49 -2.97 3.98
N ALA A 57 -9.11 -1.92 3.25
CA ALA A 57 -7.71 -1.48 3.14
C ALA A 57 -7.13 -1.11 4.52
N LEU A 58 -7.89 -0.42 5.36
CA LEU A 58 -7.48 -0.04 6.72
C LEU A 58 -7.33 -1.27 7.64
N GLU A 59 -8.28 -2.19 7.60
CA GLU A 59 -8.22 -3.44 8.37
C GLU A 59 -7.01 -4.28 7.97
N ASN A 60 -6.79 -4.46 6.66
CA ASN A 60 -5.63 -5.18 6.14
C ASN A 60 -4.32 -4.51 6.55
N MET A 61 -4.22 -3.17 6.47
CA MET A 61 -3.03 -2.43 6.91
C MET A 61 -2.76 -2.62 8.40
N ASN A 62 -3.79 -2.63 9.25
CA ASN A 62 -3.63 -2.88 10.69
C ASN A 62 -3.11 -4.31 10.94
N CYS A 63 -3.72 -5.31 10.32
CA CYS A 63 -3.29 -6.71 10.43
C CYS A 63 -1.84 -6.89 9.98
N VAL A 64 -1.46 -6.34 8.82
CA VAL A 64 -0.09 -6.36 8.32
C VAL A 64 0.87 -5.71 9.32
N SER A 65 0.52 -4.53 9.87
CA SER A 65 1.37 -3.82 10.83
C SER A 65 1.61 -4.57 12.14
N GLU A 66 0.70 -5.50 12.47
CA GLU A 66 0.79 -6.36 13.67
C GLU A 66 1.33 -7.76 13.34
N GLY A 67 1.60 -8.06 12.06
CA GLY A 67 2.08 -9.36 11.59
C GLY A 67 1.00 -10.44 11.56
N ILE A 68 -0.28 -10.06 11.50
CA ILE A 68 -1.43 -10.96 11.48
C ILE A 68 -1.85 -11.21 10.02
N LEU A 69 -2.02 -12.48 9.65
CA LEU A 69 -2.52 -12.86 8.33
C LEU A 69 -4.03 -12.60 8.22
N HIS A 70 -4.40 -11.60 7.43
CA HIS A 70 -5.80 -11.29 7.13
C HIS A 70 -6.37 -12.24 6.06
N SER A 71 -7.69 -12.50 6.10
CA SER A 71 -8.37 -13.43 5.16
C SER A 71 -8.19 -13.05 3.70
N HIS A 72 -8.18 -11.76 3.37
CA HIS A 72 -7.94 -11.31 1.99
C HIS A 72 -6.55 -11.67 1.48
N LEU A 73 -5.52 -11.60 2.33
CA LEU A 73 -4.16 -11.99 1.97
C LEU A 73 -4.05 -13.51 1.84
N GLU A 74 -4.77 -14.25 2.67
CA GLU A 74 -4.90 -15.71 2.58
C GLU A 74 -5.50 -16.12 1.24
N GLU A 75 -6.68 -15.58 0.88
CA GLU A 75 -7.35 -15.81 -0.40
C GLU A 75 -6.48 -15.40 -1.60
N PHE A 76 -5.77 -14.27 -1.49
CA PHE A 76 -4.87 -13.81 -2.55
C PHE A 76 -3.75 -14.81 -2.81
N LEU A 77 -3.06 -15.25 -1.75
CA LEU A 77 -1.94 -16.18 -1.88
C LEU A 77 -2.40 -17.56 -2.33
N GLU A 78 -3.58 -18.03 -1.93
CA GLU A 78 -4.12 -19.31 -2.42
C GLU A 78 -4.44 -19.29 -3.91
N ASN A 79 -4.94 -18.16 -4.42
CA ASN A 79 -5.29 -18.02 -5.83
C ASN A 79 -4.09 -17.69 -6.72
N ALA A 80 -3.21 -16.79 -6.27
CA ALA A 80 -2.10 -16.28 -7.07
C ALA A 80 -0.81 -17.10 -6.96
N PHE A 81 -0.56 -17.75 -5.82
CA PHE A 81 0.68 -18.49 -5.62
C PHE A 81 0.64 -19.85 -6.35
N PRO A 82 1.72 -20.27 -7.02
CA PRO A 82 1.76 -21.56 -7.70
C PRO A 82 1.51 -22.74 -6.75
N LYS A 83 0.69 -23.71 -7.22
CA LYS A 83 0.28 -24.91 -6.47
C LYS A 83 1.45 -25.75 -5.90
N LYS A 84 2.66 -25.65 -6.48
CA LYS A 84 3.88 -26.31 -5.98
C LYS A 84 4.51 -25.52 -4.83
N LYS A 85 3.78 -25.39 -3.71
CA LYS A 85 4.13 -24.52 -2.58
C LYS A 85 5.55 -24.74 -2.03
N LYS A 86 5.96 -25.99 -1.84
CA LYS A 86 7.27 -26.37 -1.26
C LYS A 86 8.48 -26.10 -2.16
N LYS A 87 8.27 -25.89 -3.46
CA LYS A 87 9.37 -25.69 -4.43
C LYS A 87 9.71 -24.21 -4.62
N ASN A 88 8.77 -23.32 -4.31
CA ASN A 88 8.91 -21.90 -4.55
C ASN A 88 9.04 -21.15 -3.22
N ILE A 89 9.67 -20.00 -3.27
CA ILE A 89 9.96 -19.18 -2.09
C ILE A 89 9.17 -17.88 -2.21
N LEU A 90 8.58 -17.42 -1.09
CA LEU A 90 7.90 -16.14 -1.00
C LEU A 90 8.79 -15.12 -0.29
N GLY A 91 9.23 -14.10 -1.02
CA GLY A 91 9.87 -12.90 -0.50
C GLY A 91 8.84 -11.99 0.15
N VAL A 92 9.04 -11.65 1.43
CA VAL A 92 8.16 -10.76 2.19
C VAL A 92 8.98 -9.59 2.77
N ALA A 93 8.32 -8.46 3.04
CA ALA A 93 8.98 -7.27 3.61
C ALA A 93 9.35 -7.47 5.09
N GLU A 94 8.43 -8.04 5.88
CA GLU A 94 8.63 -8.28 7.30
C GLU A 94 8.62 -9.78 7.65
N PRO A 95 9.47 -10.21 8.59
CA PRO A 95 9.58 -11.62 8.95
C PRO A 95 8.34 -12.12 9.73
N LYS A 96 7.68 -11.26 10.52
CA LYS A 96 6.52 -11.66 11.35
C LYS A 96 5.34 -12.16 10.50
N ILE A 97 4.98 -11.39 9.48
CA ILE A 97 3.93 -11.78 8.53
C ILE A 97 4.37 -13.01 7.72
N GLY A 98 5.67 -13.13 7.40
CA GLY A 98 6.24 -14.33 6.79
C GLY A 98 6.06 -15.59 7.63
N SER A 99 6.26 -15.51 8.95
CA SER A 99 5.98 -16.62 9.87
C SER A 99 4.49 -16.97 9.88
N ALA A 100 3.59 -15.98 9.97
CA ALA A 100 2.15 -16.22 9.94
C ALA A 100 1.67 -16.89 8.63
N ILE A 101 2.23 -16.47 7.49
CA ILE A 101 1.97 -17.09 6.18
C ILE A 101 2.52 -18.52 6.14
N SER A 102 3.74 -18.75 6.63
CA SER A 102 4.36 -20.07 6.64
C SER A 102 3.57 -21.06 7.51
N GLU A 103 3.09 -20.62 8.67
CA GLU A 103 2.31 -21.44 9.59
C GLU A 103 0.94 -21.83 9.02
N LYS A 104 0.22 -20.88 8.41
CA LYS A 104 -1.12 -21.13 7.86
C LYS A 104 -1.11 -21.82 6.50
N LEU A 105 -0.31 -21.32 5.56
CA LEU A 105 -0.36 -21.73 4.15
C LEU A 105 0.70 -22.75 3.76
N GLY A 106 1.70 -22.99 4.63
CA GLY A 106 2.81 -23.92 4.37
C GLY A 106 3.76 -23.43 3.27
N ILE A 107 3.86 -22.11 3.07
CA ILE A 107 4.72 -21.48 2.06
C ILE A 107 6.04 -21.06 2.72
N ASN A 108 7.16 -21.44 2.11
CA ASN A 108 8.48 -21.04 2.58
C ASN A 108 8.67 -19.53 2.35
N CYS A 109 8.68 -18.75 3.43
CA CYS A 109 8.89 -17.31 3.36
C CYS A 109 10.35 -16.94 3.62
N THR A 110 10.85 -15.89 2.97
CA THR A 110 12.24 -15.41 3.12
C THR A 110 12.28 -13.90 3.12
N THR A 111 13.10 -13.35 4.01
CA THR A 111 13.42 -11.91 4.10
C THR A 111 14.91 -11.75 3.86
N SER A 112 15.32 -11.60 2.60
CA SER A 112 16.73 -11.39 2.22
C SER A 112 16.93 -9.95 1.75
N GLN A 113 18.19 -9.48 1.73
CA GLN A 113 18.55 -8.17 1.19
C GLN A 113 18.13 -8.02 -0.28
N VAL A 114 18.23 -9.10 -1.07
CA VAL A 114 17.73 -9.14 -2.46
C VAL A 114 16.23 -8.84 -2.52
N VAL A 115 15.44 -9.41 -1.62
CA VAL A 115 13.98 -9.18 -1.54
C VAL A 115 13.70 -7.72 -1.19
N SER A 116 14.44 -7.13 -0.26
CA SER A 116 14.30 -5.71 0.11
C SER A 116 14.57 -4.78 -1.07
N GLU A 117 15.61 -5.06 -1.86
CA GLU A 117 15.96 -4.28 -3.06
C GLU A 117 14.95 -4.47 -4.19
N LEU A 118 14.45 -5.70 -4.40
CA LEU A 118 13.34 -5.96 -5.32
C LEU A 118 12.08 -5.19 -4.92
N LEU A 119 11.72 -5.20 -3.63
CA LEU A 119 10.60 -4.42 -3.09
C LEU A 119 10.81 -2.91 -3.26
N ARG A 120 12.05 -2.43 -3.15
CA ARG A 120 12.39 -1.03 -3.42
C ARG A 120 12.14 -0.66 -4.88
N GLY A 121 12.59 -1.50 -5.82
CA GLY A 121 12.35 -1.31 -7.25
C GLY A 121 10.86 -1.41 -7.62
N ILE A 122 10.13 -2.37 -7.04
CA ILE A 122 8.67 -2.51 -7.23
C ILE A 122 7.96 -1.24 -6.75
N ARG A 123 8.31 -0.71 -5.58
CA ARG A 123 7.72 0.54 -5.07
C ARG A 123 7.96 1.72 -6.01
N ASN A 124 9.17 1.87 -6.53
CA ASN A 124 9.52 2.97 -7.43
C ASN A 124 8.74 2.91 -8.77
N HIS A 125 8.54 1.70 -9.30
CA HIS A 125 7.91 1.49 -10.61
C HIS A 125 6.47 1.00 -10.55
N PHE A 126 5.84 1.01 -9.37
CA PHE A 126 4.51 0.39 -9.15
C PHE A 126 3.46 0.86 -10.17
N HIS A 127 3.40 2.17 -10.42
CA HIS A 127 2.50 2.82 -11.39
C HIS A 127 2.63 2.31 -12.84
N LYS A 128 3.81 1.77 -13.21
CA LYS A 128 4.06 1.18 -14.55
C LYS A 128 4.03 -0.34 -14.57
N LEU A 129 4.10 -0.97 -13.40
CA LEU A 129 4.15 -2.43 -13.27
C LEU A 129 2.74 -3.05 -13.15
N VAL A 130 1.79 -2.32 -12.59
CA VAL A 130 0.41 -2.78 -12.39
C VAL A 130 -0.52 -2.01 -13.33
N GLU A 131 -1.22 -2.75 -14.19
CA GLU A 131 -2.21 -2.18 -15.11
C GLU A 131 -3.35 -1.52 -14.32
N GLY A 132 -3.78 -0.33 -14.75
CA GLY A 132 -4.82 0.46 -14.08
C GLY A 132 -4.31 1.51 -13.08
N PHE A 133 -3.00 1.56 -12.81
CA PHE A 133 -2.35 2.62 -12.01
C PHE A 133 -1.43 3.53 -12.84
N GLU A 134 -1.68 3.63 -14.15
CA GLU A 134 -0.86 4.42 -15.08
C GLU A 134 -0.83 5.91 -14.70
N ASP A 135 -1.91 6.43 -14.11
CA ASP A 135 -1.91 7.74 -13.46
C ASP A 135 -1.26 7.62 -12.07
N GLU A 136 -0.05 8.15 -11.96
CA GLU A 136 0.72 8.20 -10.71
C GLU A 136 -0.09 8.85 -9.56
N ASN A 137 -0.98 9.78 -9.89
CA ASN A 137 -1.83 10.44 -8.90
C ASN A 137 -2.85 9.49 -8.27
N ALA A 138 -3.29 8.45 -8.97
CA ALA A 138 -4.28 7.50 -8.45
C ALA A 138 -3.68 6.68 -7.29
N ALA A 139 -2.47 6.15 -7.47
CA ALA A 139 -1.75 5.42 -6.43
C ALA A 139 -1.43 6.33 -5.23
N ASN A 140 -0.97 7.56 -5.49
CA ASN A 140 -0.66 8.53 -4.44
C ASN A 140 -1.89 8.96 -3.64
N LYS A 141 -3.05 9.12 -4.28
CA LYS A 141 -4.32 9.42 -3.59
C LYS A 141 -4.76 8.28 -2.66
N ALA A 142 -4.61 7.04 -3.10
CA ALA A 142 -4.91 5.87 -2.27
C ALA A 142 -4.01 5.82 -1.03
N LEU A 143 -2.70 6.06 -1.20
CA LEU A 143 -1.74 6.17 -0.10
C LEU A 143 -2.11 7.28 0.89
N LEU A 144 -2.44 8.47 0.39
CA LEU A 144 -2.83 9.61 1.22
C LEU A 144 -4.09 9.31 2.05
N GLY A 145 -5.13 8.77 1.42
CA GLY A 145 -6.38 8.44 2.08
C GLY A 145 -6.22 7.36 3.15
N LEU A 146 -5.45 6.32 2.85
CA LEU A 146 -5.16 5.23 3.78
C LEU A 146 -4.29 5.70 4.94
N GLY A 147 -3.21 6.43 4.67
CA GLY A 147 -2.32 6.99 5.69
C GLY A 147 -3.08 7.88 6.68
N HIS A 148 -3.92 8.78 6.17
CA HIS A 148 -4.78 9.60 7.03
C HIS A 148 -5.73 8.76 7.88
N SER A 149 -6.33 7.72 7.30
CA SER A 149 -7.27 6.84 8.01
C SER A 149 -6.58 6.03 9.09
N TYR A 150 -5.40 5.49 8.79
CA TYR A 150 -4.56 4.75 9.74
C TYR A 150 -4.10 5.63 10.91
N SER A 151 -3.55 6.82 10.63
CA SER A 151 -3.12 7.76 11.67
C SER A 151 -4.28 8.20 12.56
N ARG A 152 -5.44 8.54 11.97
CA ARG A 152 -6.64 8.90 12.73
C ARG A 152 -7.13 7.75 13.62
N ALA A 153 -7.14 6.53 13.11
CA ALA A 153 -7.54 5.35 13.88
C ALA A 153 -6.59 5.11 15.06
N ARG A 154 -5.27 5.18 14.82
CA ARG A 154 -4.24 5.01 15.85
C ARG A 154 -4.34 6.03 16.99
N VAL A 155 -4.56 7.31 16.67
CA VAL A 155 -4.70 8.37 17.69
C VAL A 155 -6.12 8.49 18.27
N LYS A 156 -7.05 7.62 17.84
CA LYS A 156 -8.48 7.67 18.21
C LYS A 156 -9.06 9.07 18.00
N PHE A 157 -8.81 9.62 16.81
CA PHE A 157 -9.22 10.97 16.44
C PHE A 157 -10.74 11.12 16.58
N ASN A 158 -11.16 12.08 17.40
CA ASN A 158 -12.56 12.32 17.71
C ASN A 158 -13.04 13.60 17.01
N VAL A 159 -13.97 13.45 16.08
CA VAL A 159 -14.56 14.57 15.32
C VAL A 159 -15.29 15.56 16.23
N SER A 160 -15.91 15.09 17.31
CA SER A 160 -16.61 15.93 18.29
C SER A 160 -15.67 16.79 19.13
N ARG A 161 -14.34 16.58 19.07
CA ARG A 161 -13.33 17.39 19.74
C ARG A 161 -12.62 18.37 18.79
N ILE A 162 -13.10 18.50 17.54
CA ILE A 162 -12.55 19.45 16.57
C ILE A 162 -13.20 20.82 16.78
N ASP A 163 -12.38 21.83 17.04
CA ASP A 163 -12.77 23.24 17.22
C ASP A 163 -12.82 24.04 15.91
N ASN A 164 -12.29 23.49 14.81
CA ASN A 164 -12.29 24.14 13.50
C ASN A 164 -13.69 24.59 13.04
N MET A 165 -14.75 23.81 13.32
CA MET A 165 -16.13 24.21 12.99
C MET A 165 -16.57 25.46 13.75
N ILE A 166 -16.12 25.62 15.00
CA ILE A 166 -16.45 26.78 15.84
C ILE A 166 -15.70 28.00 15.32
N ILE A 167 -14.40 27.87 15.03
CA ILE A 167 -13.56 28.95 14.49
C ILE A 167 -14.15 29.46 13.16
N GLN A 168 -14.50 28.54 12.25
CA GLN A 168 -15.11 28.89 10.97
C GLN A 168 -16.49 29.54 11.14
N SER A 169 -17.30 29.07 12.10
CA SER A 169 -18.61 29.65 12.37
C SER A 169 -18.51 31.08 12.91
N ILE A 170 -17.59 31.34 13.85
CA ILE A 170 -17.35 32.71 14.37
C ILE A 170 -16.90 33.63 13.24
N SER A 171 -15.91 33.20 12.45
CA SER A 171 -15.43 33.99 11.32
C SER A 171 -16.53 34.29 10.30
N LEU A 172 -17.45 33.35 10.08
CA LEU A 172 -18.58 33.54 9.17
C LEU A 172 -19.59 34.52 9.75
N VAL A 173 -19.92 34.43 11.03
CA VAL A 173 -20.84 35.35 11.71
C VAL A 173 -20.30 36.78 11.69
N ASP A 174 -19.03 36.98 12.00
CA ASP A 174 -18.38 38.30 11.98
C ASP A 174 -18.37 38.92 10.57
N GLN A 175 -18.17 38.09 9.54
CA GLN A 175 -18.21 38.53 8.15
C GLN A 175 -19.63 38.92 7.74
N LEU A 176 -20.63 38.10 8.08
CA LEU A 176 -22.03 38.37 7.77
C LEU A 176 -22.55 39.64 8.44
N ASP A 177 -22.15 39.92 9.68
CA ASP A 177 -22.55 41.15 10.39
C ASP A 177 -22.05 42.42 9.65
N LYS A 178 -20.77 42.42 9.24
CA LYS A 178 -20.18 43.50 8.44
C LYS A 178 -20.86 43.66 7.08
N ASP A 179 -21.16 42.55 6.41
CA ASP A 179 -21.78 42.55 5.09
C ASP A 179 -23.23 43.03 5.16
N ILE A 180 -24.01 42.56 6.15
CA ILE A 180 -25.39 43.00 6.39
C ILE A 180 -25.44 44.50 6.67
N ASN A 181 -24.55 45.02 7.50
CA ASN A 181 -24.50 46.46 7.78
C ASN A 181 -24.15 47.25 6.51
N THR A 182 -23.12 46.82 5.79
CA THR A 182 -22.69 47.48 4.54
C THR A 182 -23.79 47.48 3.48
N PHE A 183 -24.50 46.37 3.31
CA PHE A 183 -25.61 46.28 2.38
C PHE A 183 -26.82 47.08 2.86
N SER A 184 -27.14 47.07 4.15
CA SER A 184 -28.23 47.89 4.71
C SER A 184 -27.97 49.38 4.53
N MET A 185 -26.71 49.83 4.69
CA MET A 185 -26.31 51.22 4.41
C MET A 185 -26.41 51.60 2.94
N ARG A 186 -26.25 50.64 2.00
CA ARG A 186 -26.38 50.89 0.55
C ARG A 186 -27.82 50.88 0.05
N VAL A 187 -28.71 50.17 0.74
CA VAL A 187 -30.14 50.08 0.37
C VAL A 187 -30.91 51.33 0.82
N ARG A 188 -30.45 52.00 1.89
CA ARG A 188 -30.95 53.30 2.34
C ARG A 188 -30.42 54.43 1.47
#